data_AF-A0A371JKX1-F1
#
_entry.id   AF-A0A371JKX1-F1
#
_cell.length_a   1.000
_cell.length_b   1.000
_cell.length_c   1.000
_cell.angle_alpha   90.00
_cell.angle_beta   90.00
_cell.angle_gamma   90.00
#
_symmetry.space_group_name_H-M   'P 1'
#
loop_
_entity.id
_entity.type
_entity.pdbx_description
1 polymer ?
#
loop_
_entity_poly.entity_id
_entity_poly.type
_entity_poly.pdbx_seq_one_letter_code
_entity_poly.pdbx_strand_id
1 'polypeptide(L)' 'MEATEIRQKILEIIDKKHKSSNGHCGVSPVALKFGIEAGYKSIAEQLNYLHENNMILVRNGINGYLLFKKKNPS' A
#
# COMPACT_ATOMS: atom_id res chain seq x y z
N MET A 1 -12.10 12.49 3.41
CA MET A 1 -10.63 12.41 3.40
C MET A 1 -10.15 12.87 2.04
N GLU A 2 -9.19 13.78 2.02
CA GLU A 2 -8.55 14.26 0.81
C GLU A 2 -7.60 13.20 0.23
N ALA A 3 -7.34 13.26 -1.08
CA ALA A 3 -6.49 12.29 -1.78
C ALA A 3 -5.08 12.21 -1.17
N THR A 4 -4.52 13.33 -0.74
CA THR A 4 -3.21 13.40 -0.08
C THR A 4 -3.20 12.70 1.28
N GLU A 5 -4.27 12.82 2.07
CA GLU A 5 -4.38 12.13 3.36
C GLU A 5 -4.49 10.61 3.18
N ILE A 6 -5.24 10.17 2.16
CA ILE A 6 -5.35 8.75 1.81
C ILE A 6 -3.97 8.19 1.42
N ARG A 7 -3.22 8.89 0.57
CA ARG A 7 -1.85 8.49 0.17
C ARG A 7 -0.93 8.37 1.38
N GLN A 8 -0.97 9.36 2.26
CA GLN A 8 -0.15 9.38 3.47
C GLN A 8 -0.46 8.15 4.36
N LYS A 9 -1.75 7.87 4.62
CA LYS A 9 -2.13 6.68 5.39
C LYS A 9 -1.73 5.36 4.70
N ILE A 10 -1.86 5.26 3.38
CA ILE A 10 -1.40 4.07 2.63
C ILE A 10 0.10 3.84 2.87
N LEU A 11 0.91 4.89 2.72
CA LEU A 11 2.35 4.81 2.92
C LEU A 11 2.71 4.43 4.36
N GLU A 12 2.03 5.01 5.35
CA GLU A 12 2.22 4.67 6.77
C GLU A 12 1.92 3.21 7.07
N ILE A 13 0.80 2.68 6.55
CA ILE A 13 0.43 1.28 6.75
C ILE A 13 1.46 0.35 6.09
N ILE A 14 1.91 0.67 4.87
CA ILE A 14 2.92 -0.09 4.14
C ILE A 14 4.26 -0.05 4.88
N ASP A 15 4.71 1.12 5.33
CA ASP A 15 5.97 1.30 6.06
C ASP A 15 5.94 0.55 7.41
N LYS A 16 4.83 0.64 8.15
CA LYS A 16 4.63 -0.12 9.39
C LYS A 16 4.72 -1.62 9.15
N LYS A 17 4.06 -2.13 8.11
CA LYS A 17 4.10 -3.57 7.77
C LYS A 17 5.49 -4.00 7.29
N HIS A 18 6.15 -3.15 6.51
CA HIS A 18 7.51 -3.39 6.05
C HIS A 18 8.46 -3.53 7.25
N LYS A 19 8.45 -2.56 8.17
CA LYS A 19 9.23 -2.59 9.42
C LYS A 19 8.93 -3.82 10.26
N SER A 20 7.64 -4.13 10.48
CA SER A 20 7.24 -5.25 11.35
C SER A 20 7.54 -6.63 10.76
N SER A 21 7.79 -6.73 9.45
CA SER A 21 8.10 -7.99 8.77
C SER A 21 9.52 -8.02 8.22
N ASN A 22 10.37 -7.07 8.59
CA ASN A 22 11.71 -6.89 8.02
C ASN A 22 11.73 -6.92 6.48
N GLY A 23 10.70 -6.33 5.87
CA GLY A 23 10.54 -6.28 4.42
C GLY A 23 10.05 -7.59 3.76
N HIS A 24 9.80 -8.66 4.50
CA HIS A 24 9.34 -9.93 3.92
C HIS A 24 7.89 -9.87 3.43
N CYS A 25 7.00 -9.16 4.13
CA CYS A 25 5.57 -9.12 3.83
C CYS A 25 5.14 -7.81 3.17
N GLY A 26 4.03 -7.87 2.42
CA GLY A 26 3.32 -6.70 1.91
C GLY A 26 1.95 -6.51 2.57
N VAL A 27 1.24 -5.48 2.12
CA VAL A 27 -0.12 -5.16 2.56
C VAL A 27 -1.10 -5.46 1.44
N SER A 28 -2.24 -6.07 1.74
CA SER A 28 -3.31 -6.32 0.76
C SER A 28 -4.27 -5.14 0.65
N PRO A 29 -5.05 -5.01 -0.45
CA PRO A 29 -6.10 -3.99 -0.56
C PRO A 29 -7.10 -4.02 0.59
N VAL A 30 -7.44 -5.22 1.07
CA VAL A 30 -8.38 -5.43 2.18
C VAL A 30 -7.82 -4.84 3.48
N ALA A 31 -6.54 -5.08 3.78
CA ALA A 31 -5.90 -4.53 4.98
C ALA A 31 -5.85 -2.99 4.95
N LEU A 32 -5.63 -2.39 3.77
CA LEU A 32 -5.70 -0.94 3.59
C LEU A 32 -7.12 -0.40 3.84
N LYS A 33 -8.15 -1.10 3.34
CA LYS A 33 -9.55 -0.70 3.54
C LYS A 33 -9.97 -0.68 5.01
N PHE A 34 -9.45 -1.59 5.83
CA PHE A 34 -9.68 -1.60 7.27
C PHE A 34 -8.95 -0.48 8.01
N GLY A 35 -7.79 -0.05 7.52
CA GLY A 35 -7.00 1.02 8.13
C GLY A 35 -7.35 2.44 7.65
N ILE A 36 -8.18 2.57 6.62
CA ILE A 36 -8.46 3.86 5.96
C ILE A 36 -9.97 4.03 5.78
N GLU A 37 -10.48 5.14 6.30
CA GLU A 37 -11.87 5.61 6.11
C GLU A 37 -12.08 6.20 4.70
N ALA A 38 -11.80 5.38 3.69
CA ALA A 38 -12.03 5.67 2.28
C ALA A 38 -12.62 4.47 1.56
N GLY A 39 -13.28 4.70 0.43
CA GLY A 39 -13.80 3.63 -0.42
C GLY A 39 -12.69 2.92 -1.19
N TYR A 40 -12.96 1.69 -1.65
CA TYR A 40 -12.00 0.92 -2.45
C TYR A 40 -11.55 1.66 -3.71
N LYS A 41 -12.46 2.37 -4.39
CA LYS A 41 -12.14 3.18 -5.58
C LYS A 41 -11.05 4.22 -5.28
N SER A 42 -11.25 5.04 -4.26
CA SER A 42 -10.28 6.07 -3.86
C SER A 42 -8.94 5.47 -3.43
N ILE A 43 -8.96 4.35 -2.68
CA ILE A 43 -7.73 3.64 -2.29
C ILE A 43 -6.99 3.13 -3.53
N ALA A 44 -7.70 2.54 -4.49
CA ALA A 44 -7.11 2.03 -5.72
C ALA A 44 -6.48 3.14 -6.57
N GLU A 45 -7.17 4.28 -6.73
CA GLU A 45 -6.64 5.46 -7.43
C GLU A 45 -5.33 5.94 -6.78
N GLN A 46 -5.29 6.01 -5.45
CA GLN A 46 -4.08 6.42 -4.75
C GLN A 46 -2.95 5.38 -4.81
N LEU A 47 -3.26 4.08 -4.79
CA LEU A 47 -2.27 3.01 -4.99
C LEU A 47 -1.65 3.06 -6.39
N ASN A 48 -2.47 3.29 -7.41
CA ASN A 48 -1.99 3.45 -8.79
C ASN A 48 -1.07 4.66 -8.90
N TYR A 49 -1.49 5.81 -8.37
CA TYR A 49 -0.64 7.00 -8.30
C TYR A 49 0.71 6.71 -7.64
N LEU A 50 0.73 6.05 -6.47
CA LEU A 50 1.97 5.73 -5.75
C LEU A 50 2.84 4.74 -6.53
N HIS A 51 2.24 3.81 -7.27
CA HIS A 51 2.96 2.85 -8.07
C HIS A 51 3.61 3.50 -9.30
N GLU A 52 2.84 4.30 -10.05
CA GLU A 52 3.29 5.06 -11.23
C GLU A 52 4.41 6.05 -10.85
N ASN A 53 4.33 6.64 -9.67
CA ASN A 53 5.36 7.53 -9.12
C ASN A 53 6.50 6.78 -8.40
N ASN A 54 6.62 5.46 -8.57
CA ASN A 54 7.70 4.65 -8.02
C ASN A 54 7.86 4.71 -6.48
N MET A 55 6.82 5.08 -5.75
CA MET A 55 6.85 5.19 -4.28
C MET A 55 6.60 3.84 -3.59
N ILE A 56 5.90 2.93 -4.26
CA ILE A 56 5.61 1.57 -3.77
C ILE A 56 5.86 0.53 -4.86
N LEU A 57 6.02 -0.72 -4.44
CA LEU A 57 6.08 -1.89 -5.32
C LEU A 57 4.76 -2.67 -5.22
N VAL A 58 4.28 -3.13 -6.36
CA VAL A 58 3.18 -4.08 -6.47
C VAL A 58 3.74 -5.47 -6.76
N ARG A 59 3.33 -6.48 -6.00
CA ARG A 59 3.75 -7.87 -6.14
C ARG A 59 2.54 -8.80 -6.10
N ASN A 60 2.64 -9.94 -6.76
CA ASN A 60 1.69 -11.03 -6.56
C ASN A 60 2.12 -11.86 -5.35
N GLY A 61 1.21 -12.02 -4.38
CA GLY A 61 1.38 -12.97 -3.30
C GLY A 61 1.19 -14.40 -3.78
N ILE A 62 1.62 -15.37 -2.96
CA ILE A 62 1.54 -16.82 -3.25
C ILE A 62 0.09 -17.26 -3.52
N ASN A 63 -0.89 -16.59 -2.89
CA ASN A 63 -2.31 -16.90 -3.02
C ASN A 63 -3.00 -16.09 -4.15
N GLY A 64 -2.23 -15.48 -5.07
CA GLY A 64 -2.77 -14.69 -6.19
C GLY A 64 -3.24 -13.28 -5.83
N TYR A 65 -3.21 -12.89 -4.55
CA TYR A 65 -3.56 -11.54 -4.13
C TYR A 65 -2.45 -10.52 -4.41
N LEU A 66 -2.84 -9.30 -4.80
CA LEU A 66 -1.93 -8.17 -4.89
C LEU A 66 -1.42 -7.76 -3.50
N LEU A 67 -0.11 -7.54 -3.41
CA LEU A 67 0.59 -7.08 -2.22
C LEU A 67 1.36 -5.80 -2.54
N PHE A 68 1.18 -4.79 -1.70
CA PHE A 68 1.88 -3.51 -1.78
C PHE A 68 3.03 -3.48 -0.77
N LYS A 69 4.22 -3.11 -1.24
CA LYS A 69 5.44 -3.07 -0.43
C LYS A 69 6.14 -1.73 -0.59
N LYS A 70 6.88 -1.33 0.45
CA LYS A 70 7.81 -0.21 0.35
C LYS A 70 8.87 -0.52 -0.70
N LYS A 71 9.24 0.47 -1.51
CA LYS A 71 10.42 0.39 -2.35
C LYS A 71 11.65 0.57 -1.47
N ASN A 72 12.53 -0.44 -1.42
CA ASN A 72 13.83 -0.25 -0.78
C ASN A 72 14.66 0.72 -1.61
N PRO A 73 15.45 1.62 -1.00
CA PRO A 73 16.50 2.31 -1.74
C PRO A 73 17.39 1.24 -2.35
N SER A 74 17.55 1.31 -3.67
CA SER A 74 18.47 0.47 -4.44
C SER A 74 19.90 0.90 -4.15
#